data_AF-A0A7Y0SEB1-F1
#
_entry.id   AF-A0A7Y0SEB1-F1
#
_cell.length_a   1.000
_cell.length_b   1.000
_cell.length_c   1.000
_cell.angle_alpha   90.00
_cell.angle_beta   90.00
_cell.angle_gamma   90.00
#
_symmetry.space_group_name_H-M   'P 1'
#
loop_
_entity.id
_entity.type
_entity.pdbx_description
1 polymer ?
#
loop_
_entity_poly.entity_id
_entity_poly.type
_entity_poly.pdbx_seq_one_letter_code
_entity_poly.pdbx_strand_id
1 'polypeptide(L)'
;MTKEPAVGITNYYGELDLSDFDIALPEQSPLPELIKDLPLFVADESKILTLAAKDLEARLEKLCKALTAEYKVKYPIRYKFKVKKSKGLPEITWYRLILHRYPDEELEEKEVSEGVLRRFSNAMPWEIPLYLHLLDELEKLNQRVIRISTLAEAIKELTKATKKYNT
;
A
#
# COMPACT_ATOMS: atom_id res chain seq x y z
N MET A 1 -19.55 -18.13 -21.82
CA MET A 1 -18.38 -18.10 -20.93
C MET A 1 -17.47 -16.97 -21.39
N THR A 2 -17.61 -15.77 -20.83
CA THR A 2 -16.63 -14.71 -21.00
C THR A 2 -15.43 -15.07 -20.14
N LYS A 3 -14.41 -15.70 -20.76
CA LYS A 3 -13.11 -15.92 -20.13
C LYS A 3 -12.52 -14.52 -19.89
N GLU A 4 -12.57 -14.03 -18.65
CA GLU A 4 -11.79 -12.86 -18.22
C GLU A 4 -10.35 -13.07 -18.73
N PRO A 5 -9.83 -12.22 -19.63
CA PRO A 5 -8.47 -12.38 -20.09
C PRO A 5 -7.53 -12.12 -18.92
N ALA A 6 -6.68 -13.10 -18.64
CA ALA A 6 -5.69 -13.02 -17.58
C ALA A 6 -4.74 -11.83 -17.85
N VAL A 7 -4.77 -10.81 -17.00
CA VAL A 7 -3.64 -9.88 -16.83
C VAL A 7 -2.54 -10.63 -16.08
N GLY A 8 -1.25 -10.29 -16.28
CA GLY A 8 -0.12 -11.01 -15.66
C GLY A 8 0.13 -12.42 -16.24
N ILE A 9 0.48 -12.47 -17.53
CA ILE A 9 0.92 -13.72 -18.21
C ILE A 9 2.43 -13.69 -18.50
N THR A 10 3.17 -12.81 -17.84
CA THR A 10 4.63 -12.89 -17.96
C THR A 10 5.10 -14.07 -17.14
N ASN A 11 5.66 -15.07 -17.79
CA ASN A 11 6.46 -16.07 -17.10
C ASN A 11 7.80 -15.41 -16.81
N TYR A 12 7.90 -14.79 -15.64
CA TYR A 12 9.17 -14.28 -15.14
C TYR A 12 10.04 -15.47 -14.75
N TYR A 13 11.25 -15.54 -15.31
CA TYR A 13 12.21 -16.63 -15.09
C TYR A 13 13.43 -16.21 -14.26
N GLY A 14 13.48 -14.95 -13.82
CA GLY A 14 14.54 -14.43 -12.96
C GLY A 14 14.30 -14.72 -11.48
N GLU A 15 15.30 -14.42 -10.67
CA GLU A 15 15.15 -14.33 -9.22
C GLU A 15 14.79 -12.89 -8.85
N LEU A 16 13.67 -12.70 -8.15
CA LEU A 16 13.28 -11.41 -7.61
C LEU A 16 13.87 -11.30 -6.20
N ASP A 17 14.70 -10.28 -5.96
CA ASP A 17 15.11 -9.96 -4.60
C ASP A 17 13.93 -9.31 -3.88
N LEU A 18 13.32 -10.02 -2.93
CA LEU A 18 12.20 -9.49 -2.17
C LEU A 18 12.63 -8.33 -1.26
N SER A 19 13.91 -8.27 -0.86
CA SER A 19 14.41 -7.18 -0.02
C SER A 19 14.38 -5.82 -0.72
N ASP A 20 14.33 -5.80 -2.06
CA ASP A 20 14.05 -4.59 -2.84
C ASP A 20 12.69 -3.98 -2.49
N PHE A 21 11.79 -4.71 -1.82
CA PHE A 21 10.45 -4.28 -1.41
C PHE A 21 10.30 -4.10 0.11
N ASP A 22 11.38 -4.21 0.89
CA ASP A 22 11.33 -3.95 2.32
C ASP A 22 10.99 -2.47 2.58
N ILE A 23 10.04 -2.19 3.48
CA ILE A 23 9.75 -0.81 3.88
C ILE A 23 10.79 -0.38 4.90
N ALA A 24 11.58 0.62 4.53
CA ALA A 24 12.44 1.34 5.46
C ALA A 24 11.61 2.28 6.35
N LEU A 25 11.11 1.77 7.47
CA LEU A 25 10.53 2.59 8.54
C LEU A 25 11.62 3.00 9.52
N PRO A 26 11.92 4.30 9.70
CA PRO A 26 12.82 4.72 10.76
C PRO A 26 12.23 4.35 12.12
N GLU A 27 13.10 4.15 13.13
CA GLU A 27 12.64 3.99 14.51
C GLU A 27 11.69 5.13 14.89
N GLN A 28 10.65 4.79 15.64
CA GLN A 28 9.66 5.77 16.05
C GLN A 28 10.32 6.77 17.00
N SER A 29 10.12 8.06 16.72
CA SER A 29 10.62 9.11 17.61
C SER A 29 9.99 8.96 19.00
N PRO A 30 10.71 9.30 20.09
CA PRO A 30 10.12 9.28 21.41
C PRO A 30 8.92 10.24 21.48
N LEU A 31 7.94 9.89 22.31
CA LEU A 31 6.79 10.77 22.53
C LEU A 31 7.24 12.10 23.14
N PRO A 32 6.73 13.24 22.67
CA PRO A 32 6.98 14.54 23.29
C PRO A 32 6.51 14.59 24.75
N GLU A 33 7.26 15.31 25.59
CA GLU A 33 6.91 15.52 27.00
C GLU A 33 5.69 16.44 27.18
N LEU A 34 5.50 17.39 26.26
CA LEU A 34 4.44 18.40 26.36
C LEU A 34 3.29 18.07 25.41
N ILE A 35 2.07 18.10 25.96
CA ILE A 35 0.82 17.83 25.21
C ILE A 35 0.68 18.71 23.97
N LYS A 36 1.12 19.97 24.05
CA LYS A 36 1.05 20.93 22.95
C LYS A 36 1.86 20.52 21.72
N ASP A 37 2.86 19.65 21.89
CA ASP A 37 3.78 19.22 20.83
C ASP A 37 3.33 17.89 20.19
N LEU A 38 2.37 17.18 20.81
CA LEU A 38 1.79 15.94 20.28
C LEU A 38 1.17 16.08 18.87
N PRO A 39 0.47 17.18 18.51
CA PRO A 39 -0.04 17.37 17.15
C PRO A 39 1.08 17.42 16.10
N LEU A 40 2.21 18.06 16.42
CA LEU A 40 3.36 18.15 15.53
C LEU A 40 3.99 16.77 15.33
N PHE A 41 4.18 16.04 16.43
CA PHE A 41 4.67 14.66 16.41
C PHE A 41 3.82 13.75 15.51
N VAL A 42 2.48 13.79 15.68
CA VAL A 42 1.56 13.03 14.84
C VAL A 42 1.70 13.42 13.37
N ALA A 43 1.86 14.71 13.05
CA ALA A 43 2.01 15.16 11.68
C ALA A 43 3.30 14.65 11.03
N ASP A 44 4.43 14.66 11.75
CA ASP A 44 5.71 14.21 11.23
C ASP A 44 5.76 12.69 11.06
N GLU A 45 5.26 11.93 12.05
CA GLU A 45 5.07 10.49 11.94
C GLU A 45 4.16 10.12 10.75
N SER A 46 3.07 10.86 10.55
CA SER A 46 2.16 10.66 9.42
C SER A 46 2.83 10.89 8.06
N LYS A 47 3.74 11.88 7.96
CA LYS A 47 4.54 12.13 6.75
C LYS A 47 5.48 10.96 6.48
N ILE A 48 6.21 10.49 7.49
CA ILE A 48 7.13 9.35 7.38
C ILE A 48 6.39 8.13 6.85
N LEU A 49 5.25 7.77 7.45
CA LEU A 49 4.43 6.64 7.01
C LEU A 49 3.94 6.81 5.57
N THR A 50 3.49 8.01 5.20
CA THR A 50 3.01 8.28 3.85
C THR A 50 4.14 8.17 2.81
N LEU A 51 5.33 8.68 3.13
CA LEU A 51 6.49 8.60 2.25
C LEU A 51 6.93 7.14 2.05
N ALA A 52 7.00 6.37 3.13
CA ALA A 52 7.37 4.97 3.09
C ALA A 52 6.40 4.12 2.24
N ALA A 53 5.09 4.33 2.39
CA ALA A 53 4.08 3.66 1.57
C ALA A 53 4.22 4.01 0.07
N LYS A 54 4.40 5.29 -0.25
CA LYS A 54 4.56 5.76 -1.64
C LYS A 54 5.85 5.29 -2.29
N ASP A 55 6.92 5.20 -1.52
CA ASP A 55 8.18 4.64 -1.98
C ASP A 55 8.02 3.17 -2.38
N LEU A 56 7.31 2.38 -1.57
CA LEU A 56 7.00 0.99 -1.92
C LEU A 56 6.13 0.89 -3.19
N GLU A 57 5.12 1.75 -3.34
CA GLU A 57 4.30 1.84 -4.56
C GLU A 57 5.19 2.14 -5.79
N ALA A 58 6.11 3.11 -5.67
CA ALA A 58 7.02 3.47 -6.75
C ALA A 58 7.99 2.34 -7.13
N ARG A 59 8.46 1.56 -6.15
CA ARG A 59 9.31 0.38 -6.39
C ARG A 59 8.55 -0.71 -7.14
N LEU A 60 7.29 -0.97 -6.79
CA LEU A 60 6.42 -1.88 -7.56
C LEU A 60 6.17 -1.39 -8.98
N GLU A 61 5.92 -0.09 -9.17
CA GLU A 61 5.77 0.50 -10.50
C GLU A 61 7.06 0.38 -11.34
N LYS A 62 8.22 0.54 -10.72
CA LYS A 62 9.52 0.37 -11.38
C LYS A 62 9.71 -1.07 -11.86
N LEU A 63 9.38 -2.06 -11.03
CA LEU A 63 9.37 -3.47 -11.44
C LEU A 63 8.42 -3.69 -12.61
N CYS A 64 7.20 -3.15 -12.56
CA CYS A 64 6.26 -3.26 -13.68
C CYS A 64 6.84 -2.69 -14.98
N LYS A 65 7.45 -1.51 -14.93
CA LYS A 65 8.08 -0.89 -16.12
C LYS A 65 9.21 -1.76 -16.68
N ALA A 66 10.05 -2.33 -15.81
CA ALA A 66 11.12 -3.24 -16.20
C ALA A 66 10.59 -4.50 -16.89
N LEU A 67 9.61 -5.17 -16.28
CA LEU A 67 8.97 -6.37 -16.83
C LEU A 67 8.23 -6.08 -18.15
N THR A 68 7.57 -4.93 -18.25
CA THR A 68 6.94 -4.48 -19.50
C THR A 68 7.95 -4.32 -20.63
N ALA A 69 9.12 -3.74 -20.34
CA ALA A 69 10.16 -3.53 -21.34
C ALA A 69 10.83 -4.85 -21.75
N GLU A 70 11.17 -5.71 -20.79
CA GLU A 70 11.87 -6.97 -21.01
C GLU A 70 10.99 -7.98 -21.79
N TYR A 71 9.75 -8.16 -21.35
CA TYR A 71 8.85 -9.18 -21.90
C TYR A 71 7.87 -8.64 -22.95
N LYS A 72 7.95 -7.33 -23.27
CA LYS A 72 7.08 -6.65 -24.25
C LYS A 72 5.59 -6.84 -23.96
N VAL A 73 5.21 -6.73 -22.68
CA VAL A 73 3.82 -6.84 -22.22
C VAL A 73 3.32 -5.51 -21.66
N LYS A 74 2.05 -5.18 -21.87
CA LYS A 74 1.47 -3.92 -21.36
C LYS A 74 1.22 -3.94 -19.84
N TYR A 75 0.87 -5.10 -19.29
CA TYR A 75 0.51 -5.26 -17.89
C TYR A 75 1.12 -6.57 -17.33
N PRO A 76 2.30 -6.49 -16.71
CA PRO A 76 3.09 -7.67 -16.34
C PRO A 76 2.60 -8.37 -15.06
N ILE A 77 1.79 -7.69 -14.24
CA ILE A 77 1.28 -8.20 -12.96
C ILE A 77 -0.24 -8.10 -12.87
N ARG A 78 -0.86 -8.95 -12.04
CA ARG A 78 -2.31 -9.02 -11.82
C ARG A 78 -2.84 -8.08 -10.77
N TYR A 79 -2.07 -7.81 -9.73
CA TYR A 79 -2.51 -7.02 -8.59
C TYR A 79 -1.58 -5.84 -8.41
N LYS A 80 -2.16 -4.68 -8.12
CA LYS A 80 -1.41 -3.49 -7.70
C LYS A 80 -2.12 -2.88 -6.51
N PHE A 81 -1.37 -2.27 -5.61
CA PHE A 81 -1.97 -1.37 -4.63
C PHE A 81 -1.73 0.07 -5.04
N LYS A 82 -2.56 0.97 -4.51
CA LYS A 82 -2.36 2.40 -4.61
C LYS A 82 -2.34 3.03 -3.23
N VAL A 83 -1.53 4.07 -3.08
CA VAL A 83 -1.43 4.81 -1.82
C VAL A 83 -2.16 6.15 -1.94
N LYS A 84 -3.25 6.29 -1.19
CA LYS A 84 -3.96 7.56 -1.02
C LYS A 84 -3.63 8.16 0.34
N LYS A 85 -3.89 9.46 0.49
CA LYS A 85 -3.77 10.14 1.78
C LYS A 85 -5.17 10.34 2.35
N SER A 86 -5.43 9.78 3.52
CA SER A 86 -6.71 9.89 4.23
C SER A 86 -6.45 10.32 5.67
N LYS A 87 -7.08 11.43 6.09
CA LYS A 87 -6.89 12.05 7.42
C LYS A 87 -5.42 12.29 7.81
N GLY A 88 -4.54 12.51 6.85
CA GLY A 88 -3.11 12.73 7.09
C GLY A 88 -2.23 11.48 6.98
N LEU A 89 -2.82 10.29 7.02
CA LEU A 89 -2.14 9.00 7.00
C LEU A 89 -2.26 8.31 5.63
N PRO A 90 -1.37 7.36 5.31
CA PRO A 90 -1.51 6.54 4.11
C PRO A 90 -2.71 5.58 4.24
N GLU A 91 -3.48 5.49 3.17
CA GLU A 91 -4.55 4.53 2.97
C GLU A 91 -4.19 3.68 1.75
N ILE A 92 -4.12 2.37 1.96
CA ILE A 92 -3.69 1.41 0.95
C ILE A 92 -4.93 0.72 0.39
N THR A 93 -5.09 0.78 -0.94
CA THR A 93 -6.19 0.11 -1.63
C THR A 93 -5.62 -0.81 -2.70
N TRP A 94 -6.02 -2.08 -2.68
CA TRP A 94 -5.59 -3.06 -3.66
C TRP A 94 -6.57 -3.15 -4.82
N TYR A 95 -6.03 -3.36 -6.02
CA TYR A 95 -6.76 -3.48 -7.26
C TYR A 95 -6.29 -4.73 -8.01
N ARG A 96 -7.26 -5.51 -8.49
CA ARG A 96 -7.04 -6.54 -9.50
C ARG A 96 -7.18 -5.88 -10.87
N LEU A 97 -6.19 -6.11 -11.72
CA LEU A 97 -6.18 -5.70 -13.11
C LEU A 97 -6.90 -6.75 -13.95
N ILE A 98 -7.89 -6.32 -14.72
CA ILE A 98 -8.66 -7.16 -15.64
C ILE A 98 -8.60 -6.51 -17.02
N LEU A 99 -8.06 -7.21 -18.01
CA LEU A 99 -7.93 -6.70 -19.36
C LEU A 99 -9.03 -7.30 -20.21
N HIS A 100 -10.02 -6.52 -20.58
CA HIS A 100 -11.02 -6.92 -21.56
C HIS A 100 -10.43 -6.77 -22.95
N ARG A 101 -10.51 -7.81 -23.79
CA ARG A 101 -9.90 -7.84 -25.14
C ARG A 101 -10.93 -7.70 -26.28
N TYR A 102 -12.20 -7.55 -25.95
CA TYR A 102 -13.28 -7.46 -26.93
C TYR A 102 -14.40 -6.58 -26.39
N PRO A 103 -14.96 -5.64 -27.19
CA PRO A 103 -14.62 -5.35 -28.59
C PRO A 103 -13.32 -4.55 -28.75
N ASP A 104 -12.90 -3.80 -27.73
CA ASP A 104 -11.64 -3.06 -27.67
C ASP A 104 -10.84 -3.48 -26.44
N GLU A 105 -9.54 -3.16 -26.43
CA GLU A 105 -8.67 -3.43 -25.29
C GLU A 105 -8.92 -2.41 -24.17
N GLU A 106 -9.64 -2.82 -23.12
CA GLU A 106 -9.96 -1.99 -21.96
C GLU A 106 -9.38 -2.59 -20.68
N LEU A 107 -8.68 -1.77 -19.88
CA LEU A 107 -8.20 -2.17 -18.57
C LEU A 107 -9.21 -1.74 -17.50
N GLU A 108 -9.84 -2.71 -16.86
CA GLU A 108 -10.61 -2.51 -15.64
C GLU A 108 -9.69 -2.68 -14.42
N GLU A 109 -9.76 -1.71 -13.50
CA GLU A 109 -9.16 -1.81 -12.17
C GLU A 109 -10.25 -2.08 -11.15
N LYS A 110 -10.32 -3.32 -10.67
CA LYS A 110 -11.32 -3.73 -9.69
C LYS A 110 -10.71 -3.73 -8.30
N GLU A 111 -11.24 -2.88 -7.42
CA GLU A 111 -10.86 -2.88 -6.00
C GLU A 111 -11.11 -4.26 -5.39
N VAL A 112 -10.14 -4.76 -4.63
CA VAL A 112 -10.20 -6.07 -3.97
C VAL A 112 -9.93 -5.95 -2.48
N SER A 113 -10.72 -6.68 -1.70
CA SER A 113 -10.51 -6.78 -0.27
C SER A 113 -9.33 -7.71 0.05
N GLU A 114 -8.76 -7.53 1.24
CA GLU A 114 -7.63 -8.34 1.72
C GLU A 114 -7.95 -9.85 1.76
N GLY A 115 -9.19 -10.22 2.07
CA GLY A 115 -9.64 -11.61 2.05
C GLY A 115 -9.63 -12.25 0.65
N VAL A 116 -9.76 -11.45 -0.40
CA VAL A 116 -9.63 -11.89 -1.80
C VAL A 116 -8.15 -11.99 -2.19
N LEU A 117 -7.31 -11.08 -1.71
CA LEU A 117 -5.85 -11.12 -1.94
C LEU A 117 -5.23 -12.41 -1.39
N ARG A 118 -5.64 -12.87 -0.19
CA ARG A 118 -5.13 -14.11 0.41
C ARG A 118 -5.35 -15.37 -0.44
N ARG A 119 -6.25 -15.31 -1.41
CA ARG A 119 -6.50 -16.42 -2.34
C ARG A 119 -5.66 -16.35 -3.61
N PHE A 120 -4.93 -15.25 -3.84
CA PHE A 120 -4.17 -14.87 -5.05
C PHE A 120 -4.64 -15.62 -6.30
N SER A 121 -5.95 -15.59 -6.52
CA SER A 121 -6.55 -16.54 -7.44
C SER A 121 -6.09 -16.21 -8.84
N ASN A 122 -5.57 -17.22 -9.53
CA ASN A 122 -4.97 -17.12 -10.85
C ASN A 122 -3.66 -16.32 -10.91
N ALA A 123 -3.02 -15.96 -9.78
CA ALA A 123 -1.67 -15.37 -9.81
C ALA A 123 -0.65 -16.38 -10.36
N MET A 124 0.35 -15.88 -11.09
CA MET A 124 1.46 -16.72 -11.50
C MET A 124 2.30 -17.12 -10.29
N PRO A 125 2.95 -18.30 -10.29
CA PRO A 125 3.73 -18.78 -9.14
C PRO A 125 4.78 -17.79 -8.64
N TRP A 126 5.40 -17.01 -9.53
CA TRP A 126 6.40 -16.01 -9.16
C TRP A 126 5.78 -14.74 -8.55
N GLU A 127 4.53 -14.41 -8.89
CA GLU A 127 3.85 -13.23 -8.35
C GLU A 127 3.42 -13.46 -6.89
N ILE A 128 3.08 -14.71 -6.53
CA ILE A 128 2.62 -15.08 -5.19
C ILE A 128 3.60 -14.66 -4.07
N PRO A 129 4.90 -15.02 -4.10
CA PRO A 129 5.84 -14.60 -3.06
C PRO A 129 6.00 -13.08 -2.98
N LEU A 130 6.04 -12.39 -4.12
CA LEU A 130 6.06 -10.92 -4.16
C LEU A 130 4.84 -10.32 -3.45
N TYR A 131 3.63 -10.79 -3.78
CA TYR A 131 2.44 -10.23 -3.15
C TYR A 131 2.33 -10.55 -1.67
N LEU A 132 2.73 -11.76 -1.25
CA LEU A 132 2.76 -12.11 0.18
C LEU A 132 3.73 -11.22 0.95
N HIS A 133 4.91 -10.96 0.37
CA HIS A 133 5.89 -10.07 0.96
C HIS A 133 5.37 -8.63 1.05
N LEU A 134 4.79 -8.09 -0.04
CA LEU A 134 4.17 -6.76 -0.04
C LEU A 134 3.06 -6.64 1.01
N LEU A 135 2.25 -7.69 1.20
CA LEU A 135 1.22 -7.68 2.25
C LEU A 135 1.83 -7.63 3.66
N ASP A 136 2.90 -8.37 3.93
CA ASP A 136 3.60 -8.35 5.22
C ASP A 136 4.19 -6.96 5.51
N GLU A 137 4.87 -6.37 4.52
CA GLU A 137 5.43 -5.02 4.63
C GLU A 137 4.35 -3.95 4.85
N LEU A 138 3.26 -4.01 4.10
CA LEU A 138 2.13 -3.09 4.27
C LEU A 138 1.43 -3.27 5.61
N GLU A 139 1.38 -4.48 6.17
CA GLU A 139 0.83 -4.73 7.50
C GLU A 139 1.71 -4.13 8.60
N LYS A 140 3.04 -4.21 8.51
CA LYS A 140 3.97 -3.52 9.42
C LYS A 140 3.70 -2.00 9.44
N LEU A 141 3.50 -1.41 8.26
CA LEU A 141 3.15 -0.01 8.11
C LEU A 141 1.76 0.29 8.72
N ASN A 142 0.76 -0.55 8.43
CA ASN A 142 -0.61 -0.41 8.91
C ASN A 142 -0.70 -0.43 10.44
N GLN A 143 0.08 -1.28 11.11
CA GLN A 143 0.15 -1.30 12.58
C GLN A 143 0.59 0.05 13.16
N ARG A 144 1.56 0.73 12.54
CA ARG A 144 2.00 2.07 12.97
C ARG A 144 0.97 3.15 12.61
N VAL A 145 0.31 3.03 11.46
CA VAL A 145 -0.82 3.90 11.06
C VAL A 145 -1.94 3.86 12.11
N ILE A 146 -2.34 2.66 12.56
CA ILE A 146 -3.36 2.49 13.60
C ILE A 146 -2.95 3.22 14.88
N ARG A 147 -1.72 3.02 15.36
CA ARG A 147 -1.21 3.69 16.57
C ARG A 147 -1.25 5.21 16.47
N ILE A 148 -0.77 5.77 15.35
CA ILE A 148 -0.78 7.23 15.13
C ILE A 148 -2.21 7.76 14.99
N SER A 149 -3.11 7.03 14.34
CA SER A 149 -4.52 7.40 14.24
C SER A 149 -5.20 7.43 15.60
N THR A 150 -4.95 6.43 16.45
CA THR A 150 -5.49 6.38 17.82
C THR A 150 -4.97 7.54 18.65
N LEU A 151 -3.68 7.85 18.55
CA LEU A 151 -3.08 9.00 19.22
C LEU A 151 -3.70 10.32 18.75
N ALA A 152 -3.88 10.49 17.44
CA ALA A 152 -4.50 11.68 16.86
C ALA A 152 -5.91 11.93 17.38
N GLU A 153 -6.74 10.88 17.48
CA GLU A 153 -8.11 11.02 18.01
C GLU A 153 -8.08 11.31 19.53
N ALA A 154 -7.18 10.68 20.29
CA ALA A 154 -7.02 10.96 21.71
C ALA A 154 -6.62 12.43 21.99
N ILE A 155 -5.68 12.98 21.21
CA ILE A 155 -5.27 14.40 21.30
C ILE A 155 -6.47 15.32 21.05
N LYS A 156 -7.28 14.99 20.04
CA LYS A 156 -8.46 15.77 19.67
C LYS A 156 -9.51 15.79 20.78
N GLU A 157 -9.79 14.64 21.40
CA GLU A 157 -10.71 14.56 22.55
C GLU A 157 -10.15 15.29 23.78
N LEU A 158 -8.85 15.16 24.07
CA LEU A 158 -8.21 15.88 25.16
C LEU A 158 -8.24 17.40 24.96
N THR A 159 -8.05 17.86 23.72
CA THR A 159 -8.15 19.29 23.35
C THR A 159 -9.57 19.82 23.53
N LYS A 160 -10.60 19.02 23.24
CA LYS A 160 -12.00 19.40 23.49
C LYS A 160 -12.30 19.50 24.98
N ALA A 161 -11.84 18.51 25.76
CA ALA A 161 -12.08 18.46 27.20
C ALA A 161 -11.42 19.64 27.92
N THR A 162 -10.16 19.96 27.58
CA THR A 162 -9.44 21.11 28.15
C THR A 162 -10.10 22.44 27.80
N LYS A 163 -10.59 22.61 26.57
CA LYS A 163 -11.38 23.80 26.20
C LYS A 163 -12.65 23.93 27.02
N LYS A 164 -13.40 22.84 27.23
CA LYS A 164 -14.63 22.84 28.02
C LYS A 164 -14.39 23.16 29.50
N TYR A 165 -13.25 22.74 30.06
CA TYR A 165 -12.90 23.02 31.46
C TYR A 165 -12.47 24.47 31.69
N ASN A 166 -11.90 25.12 30.68
CA ASN A 166 -11.43 26.52 30.75
C ASN A 166 -12.48 27.57 30.36
N THR A 167 -13.74 27.14 30.13
CA THR A 167 -14.93 27.99 29.88
C THR A 167 -15.96 27.75 30.96
#